data_AF-A0AAW2T9A1-F1
#
_entry.id   AF-A0AAW2T9A1-F1
#
_cell.length_a   1.000
_cell.length_b   1.000
_cell.length_c   1.000
_cell.angle_alpha   90.00
_cell.angle_beta   90.00
_cell.angle_gamma   90.00
#
_symmetry.space_group_name_H-M   'P 1'
#
loop_
_entity.id
_entity.type
_entity.pdbx_description
1 polymer ?
#
loop_
_entity_poly.entity_id
_entity_poly.type
_entity_poly.pdbx_seq_one_letter_code
_entity_poly.pdbx_strand_id
1 'polypeptide(L)'
;MEEIKGLNEEAYDWLGNIDKTQWTLAHDGGWRAGILTTNISEAVNRVLKGARRLPIVPIVEITLNRSAQYFLQHTIRANRMINANQQWADYAFRLFEARQAEEIQHIVQKFDYNQQSASVITLSTTGQGFRTYVVKLRQQMCSCGKRGTHGISCSHAIQASCRRTIPNCRRTRSA
;
A
#
# COMPACT_ATOMS: atom_id res chain seq x y z
N MET A 1 -7.22 14.14 -16.60
CA MET A 1 -7.67 13.86 -17.98
C MET A 1 -7.66 15.13 -18.82
N GLU A 2 -8.30 16.22 -18.37
CA GLU A 2 -8.25 17.51 -19.10
C GLU A 2 -6.82 18.06 -19.27
N GLU A 3 -5.95 17.88 -18.27
CA GLU A 3 -4.53 18.24 -18.40
C GLU A 3 -3.80 17.44 -19.50
N ILE A 4 -4.16 16.17 -19.70
CA ILE A 4 -3.58 15.33 -20.76
C ILE A 4 -4.07 15.83 -22.12
N LYS A 5 -5.37 16.15 -22.22
CA LYS A 5 -5.96 16.71 -23.45
C LYS A 5 -5.30 18.01 -23.87
N GLY A 6 -5.02 18.90 -22.90
CA GLY A 6 -4.33 20.16 -23.15
C GLY A 6 -2.88 20.01 -23.62
N LEU A 7 -2.22 18.87 -23.33
CA LEU A 7 -0.85 18.59 -23.77
C LEU A 7 -0.80 17.84 -25.10
N ASN A 8 -1.67 16.85 -25.29
CA ASN A 8 -1.72 16.02 -26.49
C ASN A 8 -3.12 15.38 -26.64
N GLU A 9 -3.86 15.81 -27.65
CA GLU A 9 -5.22 15.34 -27.92
C GLU A 9 -5.25 13.89 -28.43
N GLU A 10 -4.30 13.49 -29.28
CA GLU A 10 -4.19 12.11 -29.78
C GLU A 10 -3.94 11.11 -28.64
N ALA A 11 -3.05 11.48 -27.69
CA ALA A 11 -2.79 10.67 -26.51
C ALA A 11 -4.01 10.59 -25.58
N TYR A 12 -4.78 11.67 -25.46
CA TYR A 12 -6.04 11.68 -24.72
C TYR A 12 -7.06 10.73 -25.34
N ASP A 13 -7.25 10.79 -26.66
CA ASP A 13 -8.20 9.94 -27.38
C ASP A 13 -7.78 8.47 -27.28
N TRP A 14 -6.49 8.17 -27.45
CA TRP A 14 -5.94 6.83 -27.29
C TRP A 14 -6.17 6.28 -25.88
N LEU A 15 -5.87 7.05 -24.83
CA LEU A 15 -6.13 6.64 -23.44
C LEU A 15 -7.63 6.52 -23.13
N GLY A 16 -8.46 7.37 -23.74
CA GLY A 16 -9.92 7.35 -23.61
C GLY A 16 -10.54 6.07 -24.17
N ASN A 17 -9.92 5.46 -25.18
CA ASN A 17 -10.35 4.19 -25.77
C ASN A 17 -9.99 2.96 -24.92
N ILE A 18 -9.11 3.11 -23.92
CA ILE A 18 -8.75 2.03 -22.99
C ILE A 18 -9.55 2.21 -21.72
N ASP A 19 -10.15 1.13 -21.22
CA ASP A 19 -10.85 1.18 -19.94
C ASP A 19 -9.92 1.71 -18.83
N LYS A 20 -10.38 2.76 -18.13
CA LYS A 20 -9.63 3.44 -17.06
C LYS A 20 -9.18 2.47 -15.97
N THR A 21 -9.92 1.38 -15.74
CA THR A 21 -9.54 0.34 -14.78
C THR A 21 -8.18 -0.28 -15.13
N GLN A 22 -7.81 -0.33 -16.41
CA GLN A 22 -6.60 -0.99 -16.89
C GLN A 22 -5.34 -0.14 -16.70
N TRP A 23 -5.46 1.19 -16.68
CA TRP A 23 -4.29 2.08 -16.70
C TRP A 23 -4.25 3.13 -15.58
N THR A 24 -5.37 3.37 -14.88
CA THR A 24 -5.40 4.29 -13.73
C THR A 24 -5.55 3.55 -12.39
N LEU A 25 -4.69 3.88 -11.41
CA LEU A 25 -4.86 3.41 -10.03
C LEU A 25 -6.14 3.94 -9.39
N ALA A 26 -6.60 5.14 -9.80
CA ALA A 26 -7.79 5.77 -9.21
C ALA A 26 -9.10 5.07 -9.59
N HIS A 27 -9.15 4.38 -10.73
CA HIS A 27 -10.37 3.71 -11.22
C HIS A 27 -10.25 2.19 -11.24
N ASP A 28 -9.15 1.61 -10.77
CA ASP A 28 -8.96 0.15 -10.86
C ASP A 28 -9.76 -0.64 -9.84
N GLY A 29 -10.49 0.00 -8.92
CA GLY A 29 -11.25 -0.67 -7.87
C GLY A 29 -10.41 -1.06 -6.63
N GLY A 30 -9.19 -0.54 -6.51
CA GLY A 30 -8.28 -0.82 -5.40
C GLY A 30 -7.47 -2.11 -5.55
N TRP A 31 -7.43 -2.67 -6.76
CA TRP A 31 -6.71 -3.91 -7.04
C TRP A 31 -5.19 -3.73 -7.09
N ARG A 32 -4.71 -2.56 -7.53
CA ARG A 32 -3.28 -2.25 -7.54
C ARG A 32 -2.98 -1.27 -6.41
N ALA A 33 -2.38 -1.81 -5.36
CA ALA A 33 -1.95 -1.02 -4.21
C ALA A 33 -0.48 -1.25 -3.89
N GLY A 34 0.17 -0.26 -3.28
CA GLY A 34 1.60 -0.29 -2.95
C GLY A 34 2.54 -0.03 -4.13
N ILE A 35 2.01 0.14 -5.35
CA ILE A 35 2.78 0.56 -6.54
C ILE A 35 2.91 2.08 -6.51
N LEU A 36 3.86 2.56 -5.71
CA LEU A 36 4.09 3.98 -5.47
C LEU A 36 5.08 4.62 -6.43
N THR A 37 5.80 3.80 -7.21
CA THR A 37 6.86 4.27 -8.10
C THR A 37 6.64 3.73 -9.51
N THR A 38 6.84 4.59 -10.51
CA THR A 38 6.78 4.24 -11.95
C THR A 38 8.08 3.63 -12.46
N ASN A 39 8.94 3.16 -11.55
CA ASN A 39 10.37 3.02 -11.77
C ASN A 39 10.78 1.57 -12.08
N ILE A 40 9.90 0.85 -12.77
CA ILE A 40 10.13 -0.53 -13.22
C ILE A 40 11.37 -0.60 -14.11
N SER A 41 11.58 0.41 -14.96
CA SER A 41 12.74 0.48 -15.86
C SER A 41 14.07 0.50 -15.10
N GLU A 42 14.19 1.27 -14.01
CA GLU A 42 15.38 1.25 -13.16
C GLU A 42 15.55 -0.06 -12.41
N ALA A 43 14.46 -0.68 -11.93
CA ALA A 43 14.53 -1.97 -11.27
C ALA A 43 15.12 -3.02 -12.21
N VAL A 44 14.60 -3.10 -13.45
CA VAL A 44 15.11 -3.95 -14.52
C VAL A 44 16.57 -3.61 -14.84
N ASN A 45 16.89 -2.32 -14.98
CA ASN A 45 18.26 -1.87 -15.20
C ASN A 45 19.21 -2.31 -14.08
N ARG A 46 18.78 -2.29 -12.83
CA ARG A 46 19.57 -2.74 -11.66
C ARG A 46 19.87 -4.22 -11.76
N VAL A 47 18.85 -5.03 -12.06
CA VAL A 47 18.99 -6.48 -12.28
C VAL A 47 20.01 -6.74 -13.39
N LEU A 48 19.90 -6.03 -14.52
CA LEU A 48 20.75 -6.25 -15.69
C LEU A 48 22.11 -5.56 -15.61
N LYS A 49 22.45 -4.82 -14.55
CA LYS A 49 23.67 -3.99 -14.45
C LYS A 49 24.95 -4.78 -14.79
N GLY A 50 25.07 -6.03 -14.35
CA GLY A 50 26.22 -6.89 -14.63
C GLY A 50 26.21 -7.57 -16.00
N ALA A 51 25.06 -7.61 -16.69
CA ALA A 51 24.89 -8.28 -17.97
C ALA A 51 24.97 -7.33 -19.18
N ARG A 52 24.94 -6.00 -18.97
CA ARG A 52 24.83 -5.00 -20.06
C ARG A 52 25.98 -5.01 -21.08
N ARG A 53 27.14 -5.58 -20.71
CA ARG A 53 28.32 -5.66 -21.58
C ARG A 53 28.46 -7.01 -22.30
N LEU A 54 27.49 -7.90 -22.14
CA LEU A 54 27.49 -9.21 -22.79
C LEU A 54 26.84 -9.13 -24.18
N PRO A 55 27.14 -10.08 -25.08
CA PRO A 55 26.38 -10.25 -26.31
C PRO A 55 24.89 -10.51 -26.04
N ILE A 56 24.05 -10.33 -27.06
CA ILE A 56 22.59 -10.42 -26.92
C ILE A 56 22.12 -11.79 -26.41
N VAL A 57 22.75 -12.88 -26.86
CA VAL A 57 22.36 -14.25 -26.48
C VAL A 57 22.51 -14.48 -24.96
N PRO A 58 23.68 -14.22 -24.34
CA PRO A 58 23.82 -14.28 -22.89
C PRO A 58 22.87 -13.35 -22.11
N ILE A 59 22.55 -12.16 -22.62
CA ILE A 59 21.59 -11.26 -21.96
C ILE A 59 20.20 -11.90 -21.90
N VAL A 60 19.74 -12.47 -23.02
CA VAL A 60 18.45 -13.16 -23.10
C VAL A 60 18.43 -14.36 -22.14
N GLU A 61 19.49 -15.17 -22.16
CA GLU A 61 19.61 -16.35 -21.29
C GLU A 61 19.59 -15.98 -19.80
N ILE A 62 20.37 -14.97 -19.39
CA ILE A 62 20.38 -14.49 -17.99
C ILE A 62 19.00 -13.96 -17.58
N THR A 63 18.34 -13.20 -18.47
CA THR A 63 17.03 -12.61 -18.18
C THR A 63 15.98 -13.70 -18.00
N LEU A 64 15.95 -14.69 -18.90
CA LEU A 64 15.03 -15.82 -18.81
C LEU A 64 15.28 -16.65 -17.55
N ASN A 65 16.53 -17.03 -17.30
CA ASN A 65 16.88 -17.86 -16.14
C ASN A 65 16.57 -17.17 -14.82
N ARG A 66 16.87 -15.87 -14.68
CA ARG A 66 16.53 -15.11 -13.48
C ARG A 66 15.03 -14.97 -13.29
N SER A 67 14.29 -14.75 -14.38
CA SER A 67 12.82 -14.67 -14.32
C SER A 67 12.24 -15.99 -13.87
N ALA A 68 12.66 -17.11 -14.48
CA ALA A 68 12.21 -18.45 -14.10
C ALA A 68 12.53 -18.78 -12.63
N GLN A 69 13.76 -18.50 -12.18
CA GLN A 69 14.16 -18.68 -10.78
C GLN A 69 13.31 -17.82 -9.83
N TYR A 70 13.07 -16.56 -10.19
CA TYR A 70 12.23 -15.66 -9.39
C TYR A 70 10.80 -16.20 -9.25
N PHE A 71 10.17 -16.60 -10.37
CA PHE A 71 8.83 -17.18 -10.35
C PHE A 71 8.78 -18.48 -9.54
N LEU A 72 9.76 -19.36 -9.68
CA LEU A 72 9.83 -20.59 -8.91
C LEU A 72 9.91 -20.32 -7.41
N GLN A 73 10.82 -19.43 -6.99
CA GLN A 73 10.99 -19.05 -5.58
C GLN A 73 9.71 -18.43 -5.00
N HIS A 74 9.08 -17.52 -5.75
CA HIS A 74 7.83 -16.89 -5.33
C HIS A 74 6.64 -17.86 -5.30
N THR A 75 6.58 -18.82 -6.22
CA THR A 75 5.56 -19.87 -6.22
C THR A 75 5.71 -20.79 -5.00
N ILE A 76 6.95 -21.22 -4.69
CA ILE A 76 7.22 -22.01 -3.49
C ILE A 76 6.81 -21.24 -2.23
N ARG A 77 7.15 -19.96 -2.15
CA ARG A 77 6.77 -19.10 -1.02
C ARG A 77 5.25 -18.95 -0.92
N ALA A 78 4.56 -18.71 -2.03
CA ALA A 78 3.10 -18.62 -2.09
C ALA A 78 2.44 -19.92 -1.61
N ASN A 79 2.90 -21.06 -2.09
CA ASN A 79 2.39 -22.37 -1.66
C ASN A 79 2.61 -22.62 -0.17
N ARG A 80 3.74 -22.20 0.40
CA ARG A 80 3.95 -22.27 1.86
C ARG A 80 2.94 -21.43 2.63
N MET A 81 2.66 -20.20 2.18
CA MET A 81 1.65 -19.33 2.80
C MET A 81 0.25 -19.95 2.69
N ILE A 82 -0.13 -20.48 1.52
CA ILE A 82 -1.42 -21.16 1.29
C ILE A 82 -1.56 -22.38 2.21
N ASN A 83 -0.53 -23.24 2.28
CA ASN A 83 -0.54 -24.44 3.11
C ASN A 83 -0.57 -24.12 4.61
N ALA A 84 -0.01 -22.97 5.02
CA ALA A 84 -0.12 -22.46 6.37
C ALA A 84 -1.48 -21.78 6.67
N ASN A 85 -2.41 -21.78 5.70
CA ASN A 85 -3.68 -21.07 5.75
C ASN A 85 -3.52 -19.57 6.08
N GLN A 86 -2.42 -18.98 5.62
CA GLN A 86 -2.08 -17.59 5.88
C GLN A 86 -2.98 -16.68 5.03
N GLN A 87 -3.73 -15.81 5.70
CA GLN A 87 -4.72 -14.97 5.00
C GLN A 87 -4.09 -13.92 4.10
N TRP A 88 -2.91 -13.40 4.45
CA TRP A 88 -2.25 -12.30 3.73
C TRP A 88 -0.82 -12.67 3.34
N ALA A 89 -0.33 -12.11 2.23
CA ALA A 89 1.08 -12.25 1.86
C ALA A 89 2.01 -11.68 2.93
N ASP A 90 3.23 -12.24 3.06
CA ASP A 90 4.21 -11.84 4.07
C ASP A 90 4.52 -10.33 4.10
N TYR A 91 4.52 -9.68 2.95
CA TYR A 91 4.69 -8.22 2.88
C TYR A 91 3.52 -7.49 3.56
N ALA A 92 2.29 -7.88 3.22
CA ALA A 92 1.09 -7.27 3.79
C ALA A 92 1.00 -7.51 5.30
N PHE A 93 1.35 -8.72 5.75
CA PHE A 93 1.40 -9.07 7.17
C PHE A 93 2.38 -8.17 7.93
N ARG A 94 3.64 -8.11 7.50
CA ARG A 94 4.67 -7.26 8.13
C ARG A 94 4.31 -5.77 8.11
N LEU A 95 3.74 -5.29 7.02
CA LEU A 95 3.30 -3.90 6.92
C LEU A 95 2.16 -3.60 7.91
N PHE A 96 1.25 -4.54 8.11
CA PHE A 96 0.20 -4.41 9.12
C PHE A 96 0.77 -4.42 10.54
N GLU A 97 1.68 -5.35 10.86
CA GLU A 97 2.32 -5.42 12.18
C GLU A 97 3.08 -4.12 12.52
N ALA A 98 3.84 -3.58 11.56
CA ALA A 98 4.53 -2.30 11.73
C ALA A 98 3.54 -1.16 12.04
N ARG A 99 2.41 -1.10 11.32
CA ARG A 99 1.37 -0.09 11.56
C ARG A 99 0.61 -0.30 12.86
N GLN A 100 0.48 -1.54 13.31
CA GLN A 100 -0.10 -1.87 14.61
C GLN A 100 0.84 -1.41 15.73
N ALA A 101 2.16 -1.56 15.56
CA ALA A 101 3.14 -1.02 16.49
C ALA A 101 3.11 0.53 16.54
N GLU A 102 2.88 1.18 15.40
CA GLU A 102 2.71 2.65 15.32
C GLU A 102 1.41 3.17 15.97
N GLU A 103 0.40 2.32 16.19
CA GLU A 103 -0.90 2.67 16.78
C GLU A 103 -0.77 3.42 18.11
N ILE A 104 0.22 3.04 18.92
CA ILE A 104 0.49 3.61 20.26
C ILE A 104 0.78 5.11 20.23
N GLN A 105 1.15 5.64 19.06
CA GLN A 105 1.42 7.06 18.85
C GLN A 105 0.14 7.87 18.59
N HIS A 106 -1.03 7.22 18.66
CA HIS A 106 -2.30 7.82 18.27
C HIS A 106 -3.34 7.76 19.38
N ILE A 107 -4.14 8.82 19.52
CA ILE A 107 -5.21 8.91 20.51
C ILE A 107 -6.52 9.19 19.80
N VAL A 108 -7.57 8.40 20.08
CA VAL A 108 -8.93 8.72 19.63
C VAL A 108 -9.49 9.85 20.50
N GLN A 109 -9.70 11.02 19.92
CA GLN A 109 -10.25 12.18 20.60
C GLN A 109 -11.78 12.10 20.72
N LYS A 110 -12.45 11.70 19.62
CA LYS A 110 -13.91 11.56 19.54
C LYS A 110 -14.26 10.35 18.69
N PHE A 111 -15.31 9.64 19.08
CA PHE A 111 -15.85 8.50 18.33
C PHE A 111 -17.37 8.62 18.21
N ASP A 112 -17.87 8.65 16.97
CA ASP A 112 -19.29 8.57 16.64
C ASP A 112 -19.64 7.10 16.35
N TYR A 113 -20.41 6.49 17.24
CA TYR A 113 -20.83 5.09 17.12
C TYR A 113 -21.88 4.87 16.03
N ASN A 114 -22.72 5.85 15.73
CA ASN A 114 -23.76 5.73 14.71
C ASN A 114 -23.15 5.77 13.31
N GLN A 115 -22.23 6.71 13.09
CA GLN A 115 -21.50 6.86 11.82
C GLN A 115 -20.25 5.97 11.73
N GLN A 116 -19.86 5.32 12.83
CA GLN A 116 -18.64 4.51 12.92
C GLN A 116 -17.40 5.33 12.49
N SER A 117 -17.31 6.57 12.99
CA SER A 117 -16.31 7.56 12.59
C SER A 117 -15.54 8.09 13.79
N ALA A 118 -14.26 8.39 13.62
CA ALA A 118 -13.37 8.79 14.70
C ALA A 118 -12.47 9.97 14.31
N SER A 119 -12.24 10.87 15.26
CA SER A 119 -11.16 11.86 15.21
C SER A 119 -9.95 11.28 15.94
N VAL A 120 -8.84 11.11 15.24
CA VAL A 120 -7.62 10.47 15.76
C VAL A 120 -6.45 11.44 15.68
N ILE A 121 -5.84 11.71 16.83
CA ILE A 121 -4.69 12.60 16.95
C ILE A 121 -3.41 11.78 16.90
N THR A 122 -2.45 12.18 16.07
CA THR A 122 -1.07 11.68 16.13
C THR A 122 -0.23 12.56 17.05
N LEU A 123 0.39 11.94 18.04
CA LEU A 123 1.35 12.57 18.93
C LEU A 123 2.66 12.77 18.17
N SER A 124 3.05 14.03 17.94
CA SER A 124 4.34 14.34 17.31
C SER A 124 5.48 14.12 18.30
N THR A 125 6.45 13.29 17.93
CA THR A 125 7.74 13.16 18.64
C THR A 125 8.77 14.20 18.19
N THR A 126 8.50 14.97 17.13
CA THR A 126 9.48 15.85 16.46
C THR A 126 9.10 17.34 16.49
N GLY A 127 8.25 17.78 17.43
CA GLY A 127 7.94 19.20 17.65
C GLY A 127 7.00 19.87 16.64
N GLN A 128 6.48 19.18 15.63
CA GLN A 128 5.59 19.76 14.60
C GLN A 128 4.10 19.88 15.00
N GLY A 129 3.80 19.86 16.31
CA GLY A 129 2.43 19.92 16.82
C GLY A 129 1.60 18.64 16.58
N PHE A 130 0.37 18.63 17.08
CA PHE A 130 -0.54 17.51 16.93
C PHE A 130 -1.28 17.56 15.60
N ARG A 131 -1.30 16.45 14.85
CA ARG A 131 -2.10 16.32 13.62
C ARG A 131 -3.33 15.47 13.88
N THR A 132 -4.48 15.92 13.43
CA THR A 132 -5.75 15.22 13.58
C THR A 132 -6.19 14.62 12.25
N TYR A 133 -6.63 13.37 12.29
CA TYR A 133 -7.10 12.60 11.14
C TYR A 133 -8.53 12.13 11.38
N VAL A 134 -9.32 12.10 10.30
CA VAL A 134 -10.69 11.58 10.33
C VAL A 134 -10.67 10.17 9.77
N VAL A 135 -11.14 9.22 10.57
CA VAL A 135 -11.31 7.81 10.19
C VAL A 135 -12.79 7.52 10.06
N LYS A 136 -13.20 6.90 8.94
CA LYS A 136 -14.55 6.40 8.72
C LYS A 136 -14.47 4.88 8.54
N LEU A 137 -14.81 4.13 9.58
CA LEU A 137 -14.60 2.68 9.61
C LEU A 137 -15.49 1.93 8.61
N ARG A 138 -16.78 2.30 8.47
CA ARG A 138 -17.66 1.66 7.48
C ARG A 138 -17.18 1.85 6.05
N GLN A 139 -16.68 3.05 5.73
CA GLN A 139 -16.15 3.40 4.41
C GLN A 139 -14.70 2.94 4.23
N GLN A 140 -14.09 2.35 5.27
CA GLN A 140 -12.71 1.89 5.25
C GLN A 140 -11.74 3.03 4.82
N MET A 141 -12.01 4.24 5.30
CA MET A 141 -11.31 5.45 4.89
C MET A 141 -10.59 6.13 6.06
N CYS A 142 -9.45 6.74 5.76
CA CYS A 142 -8.76 7.65 6.65
C CYS A 142 -8.25 8.85 5.84
N SER A 143 -8.37 10.05 6.40
CA SER A 143 -7.89 11.28 5.75
C SER A 143 -6.38 11.32 5.53
N CYS A 144 -5.61 10.38 6.10
CA CYS A 144 -4.18 10.25 5.80
C CYS A 144 -3.88 9.63 4.42
N GLY A 145 -4.89 9.10 3.71
CA GLY A 145 -4.75 8.53 2.36
C GLY A 145 -4.01 7.19 2.29
N LYS A 146 -3.24 6.81 3.33
CA LYS A 146 -2.36 5.62 3.34
C LYS A 146 -3.05 4.32 2.93
N ARG A 147 -4.34 4.16 3.25
CA ARG A 147 -5.08 2.95 2.85
C ARG A 147 -5.37 2.89 1.37
N GLY A 148 -5.80 3.98 0.73
CA GLY A 148 -6.00 4.01 -0.72
C GLY A 148 -4.70 3.70 -1.45
N THR A 149 -3.57 4.18 -0.92
CA THR A 149 -2.25 3.93 -1.48
C THR A 149 -1.76 2.49 -1.35
N HIS A 150 -1.93 1.86 -0.18
CA HIS A 150 -1.30 0.56 0.13
C HIS A 150 -2.28 -0.61 0.22
N GLY A 151 -3.58 -0.37 0.13
CA GLY A 151 -4.63 -1.39 0.27
C GLY A 151 -4.88 -1.85 1.71
N ILE A 152 -3.95 -1.57 2.64
CA ILE A 152 -4.00 -1.99 4.03
C ILE A 152 -4.39 -0.82 4.94
N SER A 153 -5.14 -1.09 6.02
CA SER A 153 -5.45 -0.11 7.07
C SER A 153 -4.20 0.59 7.60
N CYS A 154 -4.33 1.90 7.85
CA CYS A 154 -3.28 2.69 8.50
C CYS A 154 -3.38 2.56 10.03
N SER A 155 -2.31 2.95 10.73
CA SER A 155 -2.25 3.00 12.20
C SER A 155 -3.41 3.80 12.83
N HIS A 156 -3.87 4.89 12.20
CA HIS A 156 -5.05 5.64 12.69
C HIS A 156 -6.34 4.81 12.65
N ALA A 157 -6.55 4.06 11.56
CA ALA A 157 -7.72 3.22 11.39
C ALA A 157 -7.71 2.02 12.33
N ILE A 158 -6.51 1.48 12.60
CA ILE A 158 -6.30 0.44 13.62
C ILE A 158 -6.67 1.00 15.00
N GLN A 159 -6.13 2.15 15.40
CA GLN A 159 -6.42 2.78 16.69
C GLN A 159 -7.92 3.08 16.89
N ALA A 160 -8.58 3.62 15.86
CA ALA A 160 -10.02 3.84 15.88
C ALA A 160 -10.82 2.53 16.02
N SER A 161 -10.36 1.45 15.38
CA SER A 161 -11.01 0.14 15.45
C SER A 161 -10.85 -0.49 16.84
N CYS A 162 -9.66 -0.40 17.44
CA CYS A 162 -9.39 -0.88 18.81
C CYS A 162 -10.25 -0.16 19.85
N ARG A 163 -10.44 1.16 19.71
CA ARG A 163 -11.35 1.94 20.57
C ARG A 163 -12.81 1.51 20.42
N ARG A 164 -13.23 1.10 19.22
CA ARG A 164 -14.59 0.61 18.98
C ARG A 164 -14.85 -0.71 19.70
N THR A 165 -13.91 -1.65 19.63
CA THR A 165 -14.06 -2.98 20.22
C THR A 165 -13.83 -2.98 21.74
N ILE A 166 -13.04 -2.04 22.26
CA ILE A 166 -12.75 -1.91 23.68
C ILE A 166 -13.00 -0.45 24.11
N PRO A 167 -14.19 -0.15 24.68
CA PRO A 167 -14.57 1.20 25.11
C PRO A 167 -13.61 1.84 26.14
N ASN A 168 -12.75 1.03 26.78
CA ASN A 168 -11.76 1.44 27.79
C ASN A 168 -10.33 0.96 27.48
N CYS A 169 -9.92 0.91 26.20
CA CYS A 169 -8.52 0.60 25.86
C CYS A 169 -7.57 1.74 26.29
N ARG A 170 -7.18 1.77 27.57
CA ARG A 170 -5.93 2.38 28.02
C ARG A 170 -4.90 1.26 28.00
N ARG A 171 -4.27 0.99 26.84
CA ARG A 171 -3.01 0.26 26.85
C ARG A 171 -1.98 1.19 27.48
N THR A 172 -1.74 0.98 28.77
CA THR A 172 -0.73 1.68 29.55
C THR A 172 0.61 1.55 28.84
N ARG A 173 1.32 2.68 28.66
CA ARG A 173 2.76 2.68 28.40
C ARG A 173 3.41 1.87 29.53
N SER A 174 3.81 0.64 29.27
CA SER A 174 4.82 -0.01 30.10
C SER A 174 6.11 0.78 29.87
N ALA A 175 6.61 1.33 30.98
CA ALA A 175 7.85 2.10 31.06
C ALA A 175 9.07 1.29 30.63
#